data_AF-A0A816SC19-F1
#
_entry.id   AF-A0A816SC19-F1
#
_cell.length_a   1.000
_cell.length_b   1.000
_cell.length_c   1.000
_cell.angle_alpha   90.00
_cell.angle_beta   90.00
_cell.angle_gamma   90.00
#
_symmetry.space_group_name_H-M   'P 1'
#
loop_
_entity.id
_entity.type
_entity.pdbx_description
1 polymer ?
#
loop_
_entity_poly.entity_id
_entity_poly.type
_entity_poly.pdbx_seq_one_letter_code
_entity_poly.pdbx_strand_id
1 'polypeptide(L)'
;MEVVAWIAVCKFDCRVEGGFVRDWIVGNYIARPKKDPSDWLEPGPNTKIPALNKDLVPSDLDCHLPSDKYFDIEKFLDNLHKYQIEYEVIREAWRYVLIIDKTAKTGPFTMDLIEPHIVVTQDRIDLDVSNLSLEKDYTKELGMRVDITSKSYSIELETIVDNIKNKRFQVLRPIDDFLQPRIDKMKSRGWTQLGQPMHVIPNPPPKYPAVLVPLHESTIAYITVLTKMKSSISDRVEVLSIVQIKNPSLEDAYLATKQLIAKQCKGENPNERELFHGTKNDGIDGIYKDGFDDQYCKERKWGRGAYFSDNPNVSHRYTEANSTDRTRIMYYNKVVLGKEFIIDEKDKDSISAGQGYHSTHGKCSDKPNDIEYIVRRHAQALPYLRITYRE
;
A
#
# COMPACT_ATOMS: atom_id res chain seq x y z
N MET A 1 -17.91 -5.21 17.58
CA MET A 1 -17.49 -6.01 16.42
C MET A 1 -16.08 -5.66 15.92
N GLU A 2 -15.83 -4.46 15.37
CA GLU A 2 -14.51 -4.11 14.78
C GLU A 2 -13.31 -4.34 15.72
N VAL A 3 -13.42 -3.91 16.98
CA VAL A 3 -12.36 -4.13 17.99
C VAL A 3 -12.03 -5.62 18.15
N VAL A 4 -13.05 -6.47 18.18
CA VAL A 4 -12.90 -7.92 18.35
C VAL A 4 -12.17 -8.54 17.15
N ALA A 5 -12.55 -8.15 15.93
CA ALA A 5 -11.87 -8.59 14.71
C ALA A 5 -10.39 -8.18 14.70
N TRP A 6 -10.08 -6.94 15.08
CA TRP A 6 -8.69 -6.45 15.17
C TRP A 6 -7.86 -7.21 16.22
N ILE A 7 -8.42 -7.52 17.39
CA ILE A 7 -7.75 -8.35 18.41
C ILE A 7 -7.45 -9.73 17.82
N ALA A 8 -8.45 -10.40 17.24
CA ALA A 8 -8.33 -11.75 16.71
C ALA A 8 -7.22 -11.85 15.65
N VAL A 9 -7.21 -10.93 14.69
CA VAL A 9 -6.26 -10.96 13.58
C VAL A 9 -4.86 -10.52 14.01
N CYS A 10 -4.74 -9.47 14.82
CA CYS A 10 -3.44 -8.85 15.07
C CYS A 10 -2.69 -9.42 16.27
N LYS A 11 -3.39 -9.97 17.27
CA LYS A 11 -2.74 -10.57 18.45
C LYS A 11 -2.74 -12.10 18.41
N PHE A 12 -3.69 -12.70 17.70
CA PHE A 12 -3.90 -14.15 17.72
C PHE A 12 -3.79 -14.80 16.34
N ASP A 13 -3.48 -14.03 15.30
CA ASP A 13 -3.38 -14.46 13.89
C ASP A 13 -4.59 -15.28 13.40
N CYS A 14 -5.78 -14.99 13.92
CA CYS A 14 -6.98 -15.50 13.30
C CYS A 14 -7.13 -14.91 11.88
N ARG A 15 -7.76 -15.67 10.98
CA ARG A 15 -8.14 -15.20 9.64
C ARG A 15 -9.64 -14.95 9.61
N VAL A 16 -10.09 -13.74 9.27
CA VAL A 16 -11.52 -13.46 9.10
C VAL A 16 -11.93 -13.99 7.73
N GLU A 17 -12.80 -15.00 7.70
CA GLU A 17 -13.23 -15.68 6.46
C GLU A 17 -14.67 -15.33 6.05
N GLY A 18 -15.48 -14.91 7.00
CA GLY A 18 -16.89 -14.65 6.80
C GLY A 18 -17.43 -13.76 7.90
N GLY A 19 -18.72 -13.46 7.80
CA GLY A 19 -19.39 -12.55 8.69
C GLY A 19 -19.94 -11.33 7.96
N PHE A 20 -21.15 -10.96 8.33
CA PHE A 20 -21.84 -9.79 7.81
C PHE A 20 -21.76 -8.62 8.80
N VAL A 21 -21.19 -7.49 8.38
CA VAL A 21 -21.52 -6.19 8.97
C VAL A 21 -22.59 -5.59 8.07
N ARG A 22 -23.85 -6.01 8.20
CA ARG A 22 -24.92 -5.19 7.60
C ARG A 22 -25.25 -4.08 8.58
N ASP A 23 -24.91 -2.86 8.22
CA ASP A 23 -25.75 -1.75 8.63
C ASP A 23 -27.15 -1.99 8.04
N TRP A 24 -28.20 -1.59 8.74
CA TRP A 24 -29.61 -1.76 8.34
C TRP A 24 -29.84 -1.22 6.91
N ILE A 25 -29.02 -0.26 6.49
CA ILE A 25 -28.99 0.36 5.16
C ILE A 25 -28.69 -0.64 4.03
N VAL A 26 -27.83 -1.66 4.22
CA VAL A 26 -27.50 -2.64 3.15
C VAL A 26 -28.68 -3.57 2.86
N GLY A 27 -29.53 -3.82 3.86
CA GLY A 27 -30.82 -4.48 3.69
C GLY A 27 -31.94 -3.55 3.19
N ASN A 28 -31.62 -2.32 2.80
CA ASN A 28 -32.58 -1.26 2.46
C ASN A 28 -33.50 -0.84 3.63
N TYR A 29 -33.12 -1.16 4.88
CA TYR A 29 -33.87 -0.73 6.06
C TYR A 29 -33.55 0.74 6.38
N ILE A 30 -34.58 1.57 6.34
CA ILE A 30 -34.54 3.02 6.61
C ILE A 30 -34.33 3.37 8.09
N ALA A 31 -34.42 2.41 9.00
CA ALA A 31 -34.24 2.61 10.43
C ALA A 31 -33.84 1.32 11.15
N ARG A 32 -33.17 1.50 12.29
CA ARG A 32 -32.88 0.44 13.25
C ARG A 32 -34.16 -0.27 13.73
N PRO A 33 -34.17 -1.59 13.95
CA PRO A 33 -35.27 -2.32 14.58
C PRO A 33 -35.68 -1.68 15.92
N LYS A 34 -36.99 -1.54 16.13
CA LYS A 34 -37.56 -0.95 17.34
C LYS A 34 -37.57 -1.90 18.55
N LYS A 35 -37.35 -3.20 18.33
CA LYS A 35 -37.26 -4.20 19.41
C LYS A 35 -36.03 -3.95 20.28
N ASP A 36 -36.14 -4.28 21.56
CA ASP A 36 -35.02 -4.18 22.49
C ASP A 36 -33.89 -5.13 22.04
N PRO A 37 -32.61 -4.70 22.08
CA PRO A 37 -31.44 -5.54 21.85
C PRO A 37 -31.45 -6.92 22.50
N SER A 38 -32.02 -7.02 23.71
CA SER A 38 -32.11 -8.29 24.45
C SER A 38 -33.04 -9.30 23.79
N ASP A 39 -34.01 -8.85 22.98
CA ASP A 39 -34.93 -9.69 22.21
C ASP A 39 -34.33 -10.18 20.87
N TRP A 40 -33.08 -9.81 20.57
CA TRP A 40 -32.44 -10.16 19.29
C TRP A 40 -31.81 -11.55 19.32
N LEU A 41 -31.72 -12.17 20.50
CA LEU A 41 -31.30 -13.55 20.69
C LEU A 41 -32.52 -14.42 20.96
N GLU A 42 -32.67 -15.46 20.16
CA GLU A 42 -33.70 -16.48 20.31
C GLU A 42 -33.08 -17.80 20.80
N PRO A 43 -33.85 -18.64 21.53
CA PRO A 43 -33.41 -19.98 21.86
C PRO A 43 -33.02 -20.75 20.60
N GLY A 44 -31.82 -21.32 20.56
CA GLY A 44 -31.33 -22.07 19.41
C GLY A 44 -32.16 -23.33 19.16
N PRO A 45 -32.33 -23.76 17.89
CA PRO A 45 -33.26 -24.82 17.53
C PRO A 45 -32.89 -26.21 18.10
N ASN A 46 -31.65 -26.44 18.56
CA ASN A 46 -31.22 -27.72 19.17
C ASN A 46 -29.86 -27.66 19.92
N THR A 47 -29.41 -26.49 20.37
CA THR A 47 -28.10 -26.34 21.01
C THR A 47 -28.18 -25.39 22.20
N LYS A 48 -27.20 -25.44 23.12
CA LYS A 48 -26.99 -24.42 24.15
C LYS A 48 -26.65 -23.03 23.57
N ILE A 49 -26.59 -22.91 22.24
CA ILE A 49 -26.17 -21.71 21.52
C ILE A 49 -27.43 -20.93 21.13
N PRO A 50 -27.63 -19.73 21.69
CA PRO A 50 -28.67 -18.81 21.24
C PRO A 50 -28.47 -18.46 19.76
N ALA A 51 -29.56 -18.41 19.01
CA ALA A 51 -29.54 -17.96 17.62
C ALA A 51 -29.81 -16.46 17.56
N LEU A 52 -29.03 -15.71 16.78
CA LEU A 52 -29.42 -14.34 16.43
C LEU A 52 -30.67 -14.40 15.53
N ASN A 53 -31.66 -13.58 15.84
CA ASN A 53 -32.79 -13.38 14.94
C ASN A 53 -32.26 -12.69 13.67
N LYS A 54 -32.13 -13.46 12.58
CA LYS A 54 -31.52 -13.02 11.32
C LYS A 54 -32.34 -11.95 10.60
N ASP A 55 -33.64 -11.84 10.88
CA ASP A 55 -34.51 -10.79 10.33
C ASP A 55 -34.29 -9.44 11.04
N LEU A 56 -33.79 -9.49 12.28
CA LEU A 56 -33.46 -8.31 13.07
C LEU A 56 -31.98 -7.96 12.96
N VAL A 57 -31.08 -8.94 13.08
CA VAL A 57 -29.63 -8.74 13.22
C VAL A 57 -28.87 -9.72 12.31
N PRO A 58 -28.41 -9.27 11.14
CA PRO A 58 -27.66 -10.11 10.22
C PRO A 58 -26.15 -10.11 10.55
N SER A 59 -25.74 -10.12 11.83
CA SER A 59 -24.36 -9.78 12.23
C SER A 59 -23.61 -10.92 12.92
N ASP A 60 -22.68 -11.53 12.18
CA ASP A 60 -21.74 -12.56 12.65
C ASP A 60 -20.30 -12.23 12.20
N LEU A 61 -19.31 -12.80 12.88
CA LEU A 61 -17.90 -12.76 12.51
C LEU A 61 -17.38 -14.20 12.44
N ASP A 62 -16.97 -14.66 11.27
CA ASP A 62 -16.39 -16.00 11.11
C ASP A 62 -14.88 -15.86 10.99
N CYS A 63 -14.17 -16.47 11.92
CA CYS A 63 -12.73 -16.43 12.02
C CYS A 63 -12.15 -17.83 12.08
N HIS A 64 -11.23 -18.13 11.18
CA HIS A 64 -10.35 -19.28 11.31
C HIS A 64 -9.28 -19.02 12.35
N LEU A 65 -9.10 -19.99 13.24
CA LEU A 65 -7.96 -20.04 14.14
C LEU A 65 -6.66 -20.25 13.35
N PRO A 66 -5.51 -19.80 13.89
CA PRO A 66 -4.21 -20.03 13.25
C PRO A 66 -3.96 -21.52 13.04
N SER A 67 -3.49 -21.90 11.85
CA SER A 67 -3.13 -23.28 11.52
C SER A 67 -1.70 -23.65 11.92
N ASP A 68 -0.85 -22.65 12.17
CA ASP A 68 0.59 -22.78 12.41
C ASP A 68 0.99 -22.60 13.88
N LYS A 69 0.05 -22.28 14.77
CA LYS A 69 0.30 -22.11 16.20
C LYS A 69 -0.92 -22.36 17.07
N TYR A 70 -0.66 -22.61 18.35
CA TYR A 70 -1.70 -22.79 19.36
C TYR A 70 -2.47 -21.48 19.61
N PHE A 71 -3.81 -21.57 19.59
CA PHE A 71 -4.69 -20.47 19.98
C PHE A 71 -5.10 -20.60 21.44
N ASP A 72 -4.79 -19.57 22.23
CA ASP A 72 -5.11 -19.51 23.66
C ASP A 72 -6.40 -18.70 23.87
N ILE A 73 -7.52 -19.41 24.00
CA ILE A 73 -8.84 -18.78 24.15
C ILE A 73 -8.92 -17.89 25.40
N GLU A 74 -8.34 -18.31 26.53
CA GLU A 74 -8.41 -17.51 27.77
C GLU A 74 -7.71 -16.16 27.59
N LYS A 75 -6.53 -16.14 26.95
CA LYS A 75 -5.86 -14.88 26.62
C LYS A 75 -6.65 -14.02 25.64
N PHE A 76 -7.37 -14.63 24.71
CA PHE A 76 -8.24 -13.90 23.80
C PHE A 76 -9.37 -13.22 24.58
N LEU A 77 -10.03 -13.95 25.49
CA LEU A 77 -11.08 -13.45 26.36
C LEU A 77 -10.58 -12.38 27.35
N ASP A 78 -9.36 -12.51 27.87
CA ASP A 78 -8.71 -11.48 28.69
C ASP A 78 -8.55 -10.17 27.91
N ASN A 79 -8.26 -10.22 26.60
CA ASN A 79 -8.19 -9.01 25.77
C ASN A 79 -9.57 -8.40 25.58
N LEU A 80 -10.64 -9.18 25.40
CA LEU A 80 -12.00 -8.65 25.34
C LEU A 80 -12.37 -7.96 26.64
N HIS A 81 -12.10 -8.62 27.77
CA HIS A 81 -12.34 -8.09 29.10
C HIS A 81 -11.57 -6.78 29.35
N LYS A 82 -10.29 -6.70 28.95
CA LYS A 82 -9.45 -5.49 29.03
C LYS A 82 -10.13 -4.27 28.39
N TYR A 83 -10.87 -4.46 27.30
CA TYR A 83 -11.54 -3.36 26.60
C TYR A 83 -13.00 -3.13 26.99
N GLN A 84 -13.46 -3.82 28.06
CA GLN A 84 -14.83 -3.77 28.58
C GLN A 84 -15.86 -4.31 27.59
N ILE A 85 -15.49 -5.34 26.82
CA ILE A 85 -16.37 -6.02 25.88
C ILE A 85 -17.00 -7.20 26.63
N GLU A 86 -18.34 -7.24 26.67
CA GLU A 86 -19.07 -8.34 27.28
C GLU A 86 -19.02 -9.56 26.37
N TYR A 87 -18.80 -10.75 26.92
CA TYR A 87 -18.80 -11.98 26.14
C TYR A 87 -19.38 -13.18 26.90
N GLU A 88 -19.94 -14.12 26.15
CA GLU A 88 -20.29 -15.47 26.57
C GLU A 88 -19.65 -16.45 25.57
N VAL A 89 -18.93 -17.47 26.07
CA VAL A 89 -18.26 -18.47 25.23
C VAL A 89 -18.95 -19.82 25.35
N ILE A 90 -19.18 -20.44 24.21
CA ILE A 90 -19.66 -21.80 24.08
C ILE A 90 -18.69 -22.59 23.23
N ARG A 91 -18.16 -23.70 23.77
CA ARG A 91 -17.28 -24.60 23.03
C ARG A 91 -18.08 -25.72 22.35
N GLU A 92 -17.88 -25.89 21.05
CA GLU A 92 -18.26 -27.08 20.29
C GLU A 92 -17.01 -27.85 19.87
N ALA A 93 -17.14 -29.05 19.28
CA ALA A 93 -15.96 -29.83 18.89
C ALA A 93 -15.03 -29.09 17.91
N TRP A 94 -15.62 -28.31 17.00
CA TRP A 94 -14.96 -27.76 15.81
C TRP A 94 -14.86 -26.23 15.80
N ARG A 95 -15.37 -25.54 16.82
CA ARG A 95 -15.28 -24.07 16.96
C ARG A 95 -15.52 -23.59 18.39
N TYR A 96 -15.22 -22.33 18.66
CA TYR A 96 -15.81 -21.58 19.77
C TYR A 96 -16.85 -20.63 19.20
N VAL A 97 -18.02 -20.57 19.84
CA VAL A 97 -19.05 -19.59 19.53
C VAL A 97 -19.05 -18.55 20.63
N LEU A 98 -18.83 -17.31 20.25
CA LEU A 98 -18.86 -16.15 21.14
C LEU A 98 -20.13 -15.36 20.90
N ILE A 99 -20.82 -15.02 21.98
CA ILE A 99 -21.91 -14.04 21.99
C ILE A 99 -21.34 -12.80 22.65
N ILE A 100 -21.35 -11.68 21.96
CA ILE A 100 -20.64 -10.48 22.38
C ILE A 100 -21.63 -9.33 22.54
N ASP A 101 -21.44 -8.51 23.56
CA ASP A 101 -22.21 -7.29 23.83
C ASP A 101 -23.73 -7.55 23.96
N LYS A 102 -24.09 -8.67 24.60
CA LYS A 102 -25.48 -9.12 24.81
C LYS A 102 -26.39 -8.07 25.44
N THR A 103 -25.86 -7.29 26.37
CA THR A 103 -26.62 -6.24 27.07
C THR A 103 -26.41 -4.84 26.48
N ALA A 104 -25.60 -4.73 25.42
CA ALA A 104 -25.26 -3.43 24.86
C ALA A 104 -26.45 -2.80 24.13
N LYS A 105 -26.58 -1.47 24.27
CA LYS A 105 -27.59 -0.68 23.56
C LYS A 105 -27.47 -0.76 22.05
N THR A 106 -26.36 -1.23 21.51
CA THR A 106 -26.14 -1.43 20.06
C THR A 106 -26.65 -2.77 19.56
N GLY A 107 -26.91 -3.73 20.44
CA GLY A 107 -27.24 -5.11 20.06
C GLY A 107 -26.10 -6.09 20.25
N PRO A 108 -26.42 -7.38 20.52
CA PRO A 108 -25.45 -8.45 20.44
C PRO A 108 -24.95 -8.68 19.02
N PHE A 109 -23.78 -9.31 18.91
CA PHE A 109 -23.35 -9.99 17.70
C PHE A 109 -22.67 -11.32 18.07
N THR A 110 -22.51 -12.20 17.08
CA THR A 110 -21.83 -13.49 17.28
C THR A 110 -20.48 -13.52 16.59
N MET A 111 -19.58 -14.35 17.10
CA MET A 111 -18.31 -14.65 16.46
C MET A 111 -18.01 -16.14 16.56
N ASP A 112 -17.74 -16.75 15.43
CA ASP A 112 -17.24 -18.12 15.33
C ASP A 112 -15.71 -18.11 15.22
N LEU A 113 -15.05 -18.80 16.13
CA LEU A 113 -13.62 -19.13 16.07
C LEU A 113 -13.49 -20.60 15.65
N ILE A 114 -13.33 -20.81 14.36
CA ILE A 114 -13.39 -22.11 13.68
C ILE A 114 -12.00 -22.77 13.70
N GLU A 115 -11.97 -24.06 14.03
CA GLU A 115 -10.73 -24.84 14.03
C GLU A 115 -10.10 -24.90 12.62
N PRO A 116 -8.76 -24.86 12.50
CA PRO A 116 -8.08 -24.64 11.22
C PRO A 116 -8.25 -25.78 10.20
N HIS A 117 -8.72 -26.94 10.63
CA HIS A 117 -8.92 -28.13 9.80
C HIS A 117 -10.35 -28.23 9.22
N ILE A 118 -11.23 -27.28 9.55
CA ILE A 118 -12.60 -27.21 9.06
C ILE A 118 -12.63 -26.31 7.83
N VAL A 119 -13.44 -26.63 6.83
CA VAL A 119 -13.60 -25.80 5.62
C VAL A 119 -14.87 -24.98 5.76
N VAL A 120 -14.79 -23.65 5.69
CA VAL A 120 -15.96 -22.78 5.60
C VAL A 120 -16.43 -22.72 4.14
N THR A 121 -17.72 -22.93 3.91
CA THR A 121 -18.32 -22.93 2.58
C THR A 121 -19.13 -21.67 2.29
N GLN A 122 -18.89 -20.56 3.00
CA GLN A 122 -19.71 -19.36 2.86
C GLN A 122 -19.20 -18.40 1.77
N ASP A 123 -20.16 -17.89 0.99
CA ASP A 123 -19.99 -16.99 -0.14
C ASP A 123 -19.96 -15.51 0.27
N ARG A 124 -18.94 -14.80 -0.24
CA ARG A 124 -18.78 -13.33 -0.38
C ARG A 124 -19.09 -12.46 0.85
N ILE A 125 -18.00 -11.90 1.37
CA ILE A 125 -17.92 -10.87 2.42
C ILE A 125 -18.48 -9.52 1.89
N ASP A 126 -19.46 -8.94 2.58
CA ASP A 126 -19.89 -7.55 2.38
C ASP A 126 -19.84 -6.81 3.74
N LEU A 127 -18.79 -6.01 3.93
CA LEU A 127 -18.50 -5.31 5.19
C LEU A 127 -18.62 -3.81 4.98
N ASP A 128 -19.65 -3.23 5.61
CA ASP A 128 -19.90 -1.80 5.60
C ASP A 128 -20.14 -1.33 7.04
N VAL A 129 -19.10 -1.00 7.80
CA VAL A 129 -18.34 0.25 7.67
C VAL A 129 -16.90 0.01 8.05
N SER A 130 -15.98 0.54 7.26
CA SER A 130 -14.53 0.37 7.44
C SER A 130 -14.00 -1.04 7.10
N ASN A 131 -14.42 -1.59 5.96
CA ASN A 131 -13.51 -2.30 5.05
C ASN A 131 -12.69 -3.45 5.67
N LEU A 132 -13.34 -4.45 6.28
CA LEU A 132 -12.66 -5.53 7.00
C LEU A 132 -12.53 -6.84 6.19
N SER A 133 -12.03 -6.83 4.94
CA SER A 133 -11.52 -8.09 4.36
C SER A 133 -10.11 -8.34 4.92
N LEU A 134 -10.02 -9.18 5.95
CA LEU A 134 -8.76 -9.50 6.64
C LEU A 134 -8.38 -10.97 6.43
N GLU A 135 -7.80 -11.27 5.28
CA GLU A 135 -6.90 -12.41 5.17
C GLU A 135 -5.46 -11.92 5.32
N LYS A 136 -4.70 -12.62 6.17
CA LYS A 136 -3.25 -12.43 6.30
C LYS A 136 -2.67 -12.59 4.90
N ASP A 137 -2.24 -11.47 4.31
CA ASP A 137 -1.57 -11.35 3.01
C ASP A 137 -2.48 -11.31 1.76
N TYR A 138 -3.78 -11.06 1.92
CA TYR A 138 -4.72 -10.88 0.81
C TYR A 138 -5.46 -9.54 0.89
N THR A 139 -5.16 -8.63 -0.04
CA THR A 139 -5.80 -7.32 -0.15
C THR A 139 -6.36 -7.18 -1.56
N LYS A 140 -7.51 -7.80 -1.87
CA LYS A 140 -8.11 -7.59 -3.20
C LYS A 140 -9.00 -6.37 -3.28
N GLU A 141 -9.71 -5.93 -2.24
CA GLU A 141 -10.42 -4.66 -2.27
C GLU A 141 -10.43 -4.00 -0.90
N LEU A 142 -10.23 -2.67 -0.94
CA LEU A 142 -10.20 -1.68 0.15
C LEU A 142 -10.45 -2.26 1.54
N GLY A 143 -9.36 -2.53 2.25
CA GLY A 143 -9.25 -2.88 3.66
C GLY A 143 -7.79 -2.75 4.01
N MET A 144 -7.41 -1.59 4.57
CA MET A 144 -6.01 -1.34 4.89
C MET A 144 -5.65 -2.16 6.11
N ARG A 145 -4.95 -3.29 5.87
CA ARG A 145 -4.14 -3.90 6.91
C ARG A 145 -2.96 -2.96 7.17
N VAL A 146 -2.96 -2.28 8.30
CA VAL A 146 -1.71 -1.77 8.87
C VAL A 146 -1.09 -2.99 9.54
N ASP A 147 -0.01 -3.51 8.98
CA ASP A 147 0.81 -4.47 9.69
C ASP A 147 1.42 -3.74 10.90
N ILE A 148 0.81 -3.95 12.06
CA ILE A 148 1.23 -3.39 13.35
C ILE A 148 2.62 -3.88 13.78
N THR A 149 3.20 -4.86 13.09
CA THR A 149 4.55 -5.37 13.36
C THR A 149 5.61 -4.77 12.43
N SER A 150 5.21 -4.20 11.29
CA SER A 150 6.15 -3.59 10.33
C SER A 150 6.55 -2.17 10.77
N LYS A 151 7.85 -1.97 11.03
CA LYS A 151 8.36 -0.66 11.47
C LYS A 151 8.27 0.38 10.36
N SER A 152 7.43 1.38 10.61
CA SER A 152 7.51 2.82 10.27
C SER A 152 6.18 3.49 10.65
N TYR A 153 5.10 2.70 10.76
CA TYR A 153 3.72 3.18 10.97
C TYR A 153 2.86 2.21 11.81
N SER A 154 3.45 1.44 12.73
CA SER A 154 2.68 0.60 13.68
C SER A 154 1.66 1.49 14.40
N ILE A 155 0.37 1.28 14.10
CA ILE A 155 -0.69 1.79 14.96
C ILE A 155 -0.86 0.72 16.02
N GLU A 156 -0.41 1.00 17.23
CA GLU A 156 -0.61 0.12 18.38
C GLU A 156 -2.09 -0.27 18.48
N LEU A 157 -2.38 -1.53 18.81
CA LEU A 157 -3.76 -2.00 18.90
C LEU A 157 -4.59 -1.13 19.84
N GLU A 158 -4.00 -0.68 20.94
CA GLU A 158 -4.58 0.26 21.88
C GLU A 158 -5.03 1.56 21.19
N THR A 159 -4.26 2.09 20.24
CA THR A 159 -4.62 3.27 19.44
C THR A 159 -5.75 2.95 18.46
N ILE A 160 -5.76 1.77 17.84
CA ILE A 160 -6.88 1.32 16.99
C ILE A 160 -8.17 1.29 17.81
N VAL A 161 -8.14 0.62 18.97
CA VAL A 161 -9.31 0.50 19.85
C VAL A 161 -9.78 1.87 20.34
N ASP A 162 -8.86 2.73 20.78
CA ASP A 162 -9.20 4.08 21.22
C ASP A 162 -9.84 4.91 20.09
N ASN A 163 -9.34 4.79 18.87
CA ASN A 163 -9.94 5.45 17.70
C ASN A 163 -11.35 4.94 17.41
N ILE A 164 -11.57 3.62 17.40
CA ILE A 164 -12.91 3.04 17.18
C ILE A 164 -13.89 3.49 18.28
N LYS A 165 -13.50 3.37 19.56
CA LYS A 165 -14.36 3.75 20.70
C LYS A 165 -14.77 5.22 20.66
N ASN A 166 -13.89 6.08 20.16
CA ASN A 166 -14.15 7.52 20.04
C ASN A 166 -14.60 7.96 18.65
N LYS A 167 -14.96 7.02 17.75
CA LYS A 167 -15.36 7.28 16.37
C LYS A 167 -14.39 8.17 15.60
N ARG A 168 -13.10 7.85 15.63
CA ARG A 168 -12.05 8.58 14.93
C ARG A 168 -11.47 7.72 13.81
N PHE A 169 -11.20 8.34 12.66
CA PHE A 169 -10.55 7.66 11.54
C PHE A 169 -9.44 8.53 10.95
N GLN A 170 -8.43 7.90 10.36
CA GLN A 170 -7.36 8.56 9.63
C GLN A 170 -7.41 8.09 8.18
N VAL A 171 -7.37 9.03 7.24
CA VAL A 171 -7.26 8.69 5.82
C VAL A 171 -5.78 8.43 5.52
N LEU A 172 -5.47 7.26 5.00
CA LEU A 172 -4.10 6.81 4.75
C LEU A 172 -3.72 6.72 3.26
N ARG A 173 -4.61 7.17 2.37
CA ARG A 173 -4.36 7.27 0.92
C ARG A 173 -4.92 8.58 0.37
N PRO A 174 -4.51 9.03 -0.82
CA PRO A 174 -5.15 10.16 -1.49
C PRO A 174 -6.66 9.96 -1.62
N ILE A 175 -7.40 11.04 -1.49
CA ILE A 175 -8.86 11.04 -1.70
C ILE A 175 -9.11 11.01 -3.20
N ASP A 176 -9.75 9.94 -3.66
CA ASP A 176 -10.25 9.77 -5.02
C ASP A 176 -11.79 9.70 -5.01
N ASP A 177 -12.39 9.64 -6.19
CA ASP A 177 -13.86 9.63 -6.38
C ASP A 177 -14.54 8.42 -5.71
N PHE A 178 -13.80 7.35 -5.41
CA PHE A 178 -14.31 6.17 -4.71
C PHE A 178 -14.19 6.32 -3.18
N LEU A 179 -13.15 7.00 -2.70
CA LEU A 179 -12.90 7.19 -1.29
C LEU A 179 -13.75 8.32 -0.70
N GLN A 180 -14.00 9.39 -1.46
CA GLN A 180 -14.76 10.55 -0.98
C GLN A 180 -16.17 10.17 -0.48
N PRO A 181 -17.00 9.40 -1.21
CA PRO A 181 -18.30 8.94 -0.71
C PRO A 181 -18.21 8.12 0.58
N ARG A 182 -17.12 7.36 0.77
CA ARG A 182 -16.89 6.56 1.98
C ARG A 182 -16.54 7.44 3.17
N ILE A 183 -15.72 8.48 2.97
CA ILE A 183 -15.42 9.49 3.98
C ILE A 183 -16.71 10.20 4.42
N ASP A 184 -17.54 10.59 3.47
CA ASP A 184 -18.81 11.28 3.76
C ASP A 184 -19.78 10.40 4.54
N LYS A 185 -19.84 9.11 4.19
CA LYS A 185 -20.58 8.09 4.93
C LYS A 185 -20.07 7.88 6.36
N MET A 186 -18.76 7.89 6.57
CA MET A 186 -18.18 7.82 7.93
C MET A 186 -18.57 9.05 8.74
N LYS A 187 -18.45 10.25 8.15
CA LYS A 187 -18.84 11.51 8.80
C LYS A 187 -20.32 11.56 9.15
N SER A 188 -21.20 11.10 8.26
CA SER A 188 -22.64 11.04 8.54
C SER A 188 -23.00 10.09 9.70
N ARG A 189 -22.14 9.10 9.99
CA ARG A 189 -22.25 8.18 11.14
C ARG A 189 -21.62 8.73 12.43
N GLY A 190 -21.21 10.00 12.41
CA GLY A 190 -20.61 10.72 13.54
C GLY A 190 -19.12 10.42 13.74
N TRP A 191 -18.43 9.91 12.71
CA TRP A 191 -16.98 9.72 12.76
C TRP A 191 -16.23 11.01 12.44
N THR A 192 -15.13 11.24 13.14
CA THR A 192 -14.27 12.41 12.97
C THR A 192 -12.95 12.01 12.31
N GLN A 193 -12.57 12.73 11.26
CA GLN A 193 -11.27 12.54 10.62
C GLN A 193 -10.17 13.17 11.48
N LEU A 194 -9.12 12.40 11.77
CA LEU A 194 -7.89 12.89 12.36
C LEU A 194 -6.94 13.37 11.26
N GLY A 195 -6.31 14.51 11.51
CA GLY A 195 -5.25 15.07 10.67
C GLY A 195 -5.62 15.22 9.18
N GLN A 196 -4.58 15.47 8.40
CA GLN A 196 -4.66 15.48 6.94
C GLN A 196 -4.53 14.04 6.41
N PRO A 197 -5.14 13.71 5.26
CA PRO A 197 -4.89 12.44 4.59
C PRO A 197 -3.39 12.20 4.42
N MET A 198 -2.93 11.03 4.83
CA MET A 198 -1.56 10.58 4.61
C MET A 198 -1.48 9.85 3.27
N HIS A 199 -0.32 9.89 2.63
CA HIS A 199 -0.08 9.15 1.39
C HIS A 199 0.73 7.89 1.71
N VAL A 200 0.11 6.93 2.39
CA VAL A 200 0.75 5.66 2.72
C VAL A 200 0.63 4.73 1.52
N ILE A 201 1.76 4.20 1.08
CA ILE A 201 1.79 3.15 0.07
C ILE A 201 2.03 1.83 0.82
N PRO A 202 1.09 0.88 0.75
CA PRO A 202 1.25 -0.40 1.43
C PRO A 202 2.47 -1.15 0.88
N ASN A 203 3.04 -2.04 1.70
CA ASN A 203 4.00 -3.00 1.18
C ASN A 203 3.31 -3.95 0.19
N PRO A 204 4.05 -4.46 -0.80
CA PRO A 204 3.50 -5.44 -1.72
C PRO A 204 3.18 -6.76 -1.02
N PRO A 205 2.14 -7.50 -1.48
CA PRO A 205 1.88 -8.85 -0.99
C PRO A 205 3.09 -9.78 -1.24
N PRO A 206 3.29 -10.87 -0.47
CA PRO A 206 4.47 -11.75 -0.60
C PRO A 206 4.73 -12.28 -2.01
N LYS A 207 3.69 -12.40 -2.85
CA LYS A 207 3.78 -12.87 -4.23
C LYS A 207 4.37 -11.84 -5.20
N TYR A 208 4.30 -10.55 -4.88
CA TYR A 208 4.69 -9.47 -5.79
C TYR A 208 5.87 -8.69 -5.19
N PRO A 209 6.89 -8.34 -5.99
CA PRO A 209 8.05 -7.60 -5.47
C PRO A 209 7.73 -6.10 -5.24
N ALA A 210 6.65 -5.59 -5.84
CA ALA A 210 6.30 -4.18 -5.81
C ALA A 210 4.80 -3.94 -5.95
N VAL A 211 4.33 -2.79 -5.44
CA VAL A 211 3.00 -2.24 -5.74
C VAL A 211 3.14 -0.89 -6.45
N LEU A 212 2.17 -0.61 -7.33
CA LEU A 212 2.09 0.62 -8.10
C LEU A 212 0.80 1.35 -7.69
N VAL A 213 0.94 2.56 -7.16
CA VAL A 213 -0.18 3.35 -6.64
C VAL A 213 -0.36 4.60 -7.49
N PRO A 214 -1.53 4.82 -8.11
CA PRO A 214 -1.81 6.06 -8.83
C PRO A 214 -1.63 7.29 -7.96
N LEU A 215 -0.88 8.27 -8.46
CA LEU A 215 -0.77 9.59 -7.86
C LEU A 215 -1.95 10.44 -8.28
N HIS A 216 -2.56 11.12 -7.31
CA HIS A 216 -3.56 12.14 -7.58
C HIS A 216 -2.91 13.41 -8.16
N GLU A 217 -3.62 14.09 -9.06
CA GLU A 217 -3.09 15.24 -9.82
C GLU A 217 -2.71 16.43 -8.95
N SER A 218 -3.34 16.57 -7.78
CA SER A 218 -3.03 17.62 -6.80
C SER A 218 -1.73 17.39 -6.03
N THR A 219 -1.07 16.22 -6.17
CA THR A 219 0.18 15.94 -5.46
C THR A 219 1.33 16.76 -6.04
N ILE A 220 2.24 17.24 -5.18
CA ILE A 220 3.42 18.01 -5.60
C ILE A 220 4.26 17.25 -6.62
N ALA A 221 4.43 15.94 -6.42
CA ALA A 221 5.17 15.08 -7.35
C ALA A 221 4.53 15.04 -8.75
N TYR A 222 3.19 14.91 -8.82
CA TYR A 222 2.46 14.93 -10.09
C TYR A 222 2.64 16.26 -10.82
N ILE A 223 2.38 17.37 -10.12
CA ILE A 223 2.48 18.72 -10.68
C ILE A 223 3.91 19.00 -11.17
N THR A 224 4.93 18.59 -10.40
CA THR A 224 6.35 18.78 -10.75
C THR A 224 6.70 18.04 -12.03
N VAL A 225 6.34 16.76 -12.14
CA VAL A 225 6.61 15.93 -13.32
C VAL A 225 5.87 16.49 -14.54
N LEU A 226 4.57 16.76 -14.41
CA LEU A 226 3.75 17.31 -15.49
C LEU A 226 4.33 18.62 -16.02
N THR A 227 4.72 19.53 -15.13
CA THR A 227 5.30 20.83 -15.50
C THR A 227 6.60 20.66 -16.27
N LYS A 228 7.53 19.81 -15.77
CA LYS A 228 8.81 19.53 -16.45
C LYS A 228 8.61 18.89 -17.82
N MET A 229 7.65 17.98 -17.96
CA MET A 229 7.35 17.33 -19.23
C MET A 229 6.77 18.31 -20.24
N LYS A 230 5.77 19.11 -19.84
CA LYS A 230 5.16 20.10 -20.73
C LYS A 230 6.13 21.19 -21.17
N SER A 231 7.03 21.63 -20.29
CA SER A 231 8.01 22.67 -20.63
C SER A 231 9.14 22.18 -21.54
N SER A 232 9.49 20.89 -21.48
CA SER A 232 10.69 20.38 -22.15
C SER A 232 10.42 19.51 -23.38
N ILE A 233 9.33 18.73 -23.38
CA ILE A 233 8.93 17.86 -24.50
C ILE A 233 8.01 18.64 -25.44
N SER A 234 6.78 18.93 -24.99
CA SER A 234 5.79 19.73 -25.71
C SER A 234 4.67 20.13 -24.75
N ASP A 235 4.08 21.32 -24.95
CA ASP A 235 2.88 21.77 -24.25
C ASP A 235 1.66 20.87 -24.47
N ARG A 236 1.67 20.08 -25.56
CA ARG A 236 0.62 19.12 -25.94
C ARG A 236 0.73 17.76 -25.28
N VAL A 237 1.78 17.51 -24.49
CA VAL A 237 1.95 16.24 -23.78
C VAL A 237 0.72 15.98 -22.89
N GLU A 238 0.09 14.83 -23.15
CA GLU A 238 -1.03 14.30 -22.38
C GLU A 238 -0.48 13.25 -21.40
N VAL A 239 -0.42 13.59 -20.11
CA VAL A 239 -0.09 12.62 -19.06
C VAL A 239 -1.35 11.84 -18.74
N LEU A 240 -1.33 10.53 -19.00
CA LEU A 240 -2.47 9.63 -18.79
C LEU A 240 -2.49 9.07 -17.36
N SER A 241 -1.32 8.79 -16.80
CA SER A 241 -1.18 8.38 -15.41
C SER A 241 0.24 8.57 -14.91
N ILE A 242 0.36 8.89 -13.63
CA ILE A 242 1.61 8.78 -12.88
C ILE A 242 1.34 7.83 -11.73
N VAL A 243 2.11 6.75 -11.64
CA VAL A 243 2.01 5.80 -10.54
C VAL A 243 3.30 5.83 -9.73
N GLN A 244 3.18 5.91 -8.42
CA GLN A 244 4.28 5.79 -7.48
C GLN A 244 4.58 4.31 -7.21
N ILE A 245 5.86 3.98 -7.19
CA ILE A 245 6.35 2.61 -7.06
C ILE A 245 6.82 2.39 -5.62
N LYS A 246 6.38 1.29 -5.02
CA LYS A 246 6.88 0.81 -3.72
C LYS A 246 7.43 -0.60 -3.87
N ASN A 247 8.74 -0.72 -3.74
CA ASN A 247 9.47 -1.99 -3.75
C ASN A 247 10.43 -1.99 -2.56
N PRO A 248 10.07 -2.61 -1.42
CA PRO A 248 10.85 -2.56 -0.19
C PRO A 248 12.29 -3.05 -0.37
N SER A 249 12.50 -4.13 -1.13
CA SER A 249 13.84 -4.68 -1.38
C SER A 249 14.74 -3.71 -2.13
N LEU A 250 14.22 -3.02 -3.15
CA LEU A 250 14.97 -2.00 -3.88
C LEU A 250 15.20 -0.74 -3.03
N GLU A 251 14.22 -0.35 -2.21
CA GLU A 251 14.36 0.77 -1.28
C GLU A 251 15.45 0.51 -0.23
N ASP A 252 15.48 -0.68 0.37
CA ASP A 252 16.49 -1.07 1.35
C ASP A 252 17.89 -1.09 0.71
N ALA A 253 18.02 -1.71 -0.47
CA ALA A 253 19.28 -1.73 -1.22
C ALA A 253 19.73 -0.31 -1.60
N TYR A 254 18.80 0.55 -2.00
CA TYR A 254 19.06 1.95 -2.34
C TYR A 254 19.53 2.75 -1.14
N LEU A 255 18.85 2.63 0.01
CA LEU A 255 19.21 3.32 1.24
C LEU A 255 20.59 2.87 1.75
N ALA A 256 20.91 1.58 1.69
CA ALA A 256 22.23 1.06 2.03
C ALA A 256 23.32 1.64 1.10
N THR A 257 23.05 1.68 -0.21
CA THR A 257 23.97 2.24 -1.21
C THR A 257 24.18 3.75 -1.01
N LYS A 258 23.09 4.48 -0.74
CA LYS A 258 23.12 5.91 -0.43
C LYS A 258 23.99 6.21 0.78
N GLN A 259 23.83 5.44 1.87
CA GLN A 259 24.64 5.58 3.07
C GLN A 259 26.12 5.28 2.82
N LEU A 260 26.42 4.27 2.01
CA LEU A 260 27.79 3.92 1.64
C LEU A 260 28.47 5.07 0.86
N ILE A 261 27.81 5.60 -0.17
CA ILE A 261 28.34 6.72 -0.97
C ILE A 261 28.47 7.98 -0.11
N ALA A 262 27.51 8.27 0.77
CA ALA A 262 27.59 9.41 1.69
C ALA A 262 28.83 9.35 2.59
N LYS A 263 29.16 8.17 3.13
CA LYS A 263 30.41 7.95 3.90
C LYS A 263 31.66 8.19 3.04
N GLN A 264 31.65 7.78 1.77
CA GLN A 264 32.74 8.00 0.82
C GLN A 264 32.90 9.49 0.45
N CYS A 265 31.82 10.26 0.50
CA CYS A 265 31.79 11.71 0.31
C CYS A 265 31.99 12.51 1.63
N LYS A 266 32.72 11.96 2.61
CA LYS A 266 33.03 12.60 3.91
C LYS A 266 31.81 13.03 4.75
N GLY A 267 30.66 12.37 4.58
CA GLY A 267 29.46 12.59 5.38
C GLY A 267 28.53 13.71 4.88
N GLU A 268 28.79 14.26 3.69
CA GLU A 268 27.90 15.24 3.03
C GLU A 268 26.77 14.55 2.24
N ASN A 269 25.78 15.36 1.80
CA ASN A 269 24.72 14.91 0.88
C ASN A 269 25.37 14.17 -0.31
N PRO A 270 25.03 12.89 -0.58
CA PRO A 270 25.67 12.09 -1.62
C PRO A 270 25.25 12.49 -3.05
N ASN A 271 24.89 13.75 -3.27
CA ASN A 271 24.42 14.30 -4.53
C ASN A 271 23.24 13.47 -5.08
N GLU A 272 22.23 13.28 -4.24
CA GLU A 272 20.97 12.66 -4.64
C GLU A 272 20.19 13.62 -5.54
N ARG A 273 19.74 13.14 -6.69
CA ARG A 273 18.93 13.89 -7.64
C ARG A 273 17.70 13.12 -8.06
N GLU A 274 16.67 13.84 -8.46
CA GLU A 274 15.51 13.25 -9.11
C GLU A 274 15.63 13.43 -10.63
N LEU A 275 15.71 12.31 -11.36
CA LEU A 275 16.05 12.32 -12.79
C LEU A 275 15.11 11.41 -13.59
N PHE A 276 14.89 11.77 -14.85
CA PHE A 276 14.13 10.99 -15.82
C PHE A 276 14.98 9.87 -16.43
N HIS A 277 14.32 8.77 -16.78
CA HIS A 277 14.87 7.65 -17.53
C HIS A 277 13.85 7.15 -18.55
N GLY A 278 14.20 7.19 -19.83
CA GLY A 278 13.41 6.61 -20.90
C GLY A 278 13.81 5.16 -21.14
N THR A 279 12.81 4.28 -21.29
CA THR A 279 13.03 2.87 -21.58
C THR A 279 12.09 2.37 -22.68
N LYS A 280 12.41 1.21 -23.24
CA LYS A 280 11.61 0.51 -24.26
C LYS A 280 10.95 -0.72 -23.64
N ASN A 281 9.93 -1.23 -24.33
CA ASN A 281 9.00 -2.28 -23.87
C ASN A 281 9.63 -3.36 -22.96
N ASP A 282 10.75 -3.97 -23.36
CA ASP A 282 11.40 -5.05 -22.62
C ASP A 282 11.87 -4.64 -21.20
N GLY A 283 12.22 -3.37 -20.99
CA GLY A 283 12.72 -2.86 -19.71
C GLY A 283 11.64 -2.28 -18.81
N ILE A 284 10.42 -2.05 -19.31
CA ILE A 284 9.37 -1.34 -18.55
C ILE A 284 9.03 -2.10 -17.27
N ASP A 285 8.78 -3.40 -17.36
CA ASP A 285 8.37 -4.18 -16.20
C ASP A 285 9.53 -4.58 -15.29
N GLY A 286 10.71 -4.82 -15.87
CA GLY A 286 11.90 -5.18 -15.10
C GLY A 286 12.35 -4.06 -14.17
N ILE A 287 12.30 -2.80 -14.61
CA ILE A 287 12.82 -1.68 -13.82
C ILE A 287 12.14 -1.57 -12.45
N TYR A 288 10.80 -1.64 -12.36
CA TYR A 288 10.13 -1.47 -11.06
C TYR A 288 10.21 -2.72 -10.18
N LYS A 289 10.48 -3.91 -10.75
CA LYS A 289 10.60 -5.19 -10.04
C LYS A 289 12.02 -5.41 -9.51
N ASP A 290 12.99 -5.19 -10.39
CA ASP A 290 14.39 -5.61 -10.23
C ASP A 290 15.36 -4.43 -10.21
N GLY A 291 14.89 -3.21 -10.45
CA GLY A 291 15.70 -2.00 -10.44
C GLY A 291 16.51 -1.80 -11.72
N PHE A 292 17.58 -1.02 -11.61
CA PHE A 292 18.51 -0.79 -12.72
C PHE A 292 19.66 -1.79 -12.62
N ASP A 293 19.74 -2.69 -13.59
CA ASP A 293 20.74 -3.75 -13.66
C ASP A 293 21.65 -3.53 -14.89
N ASP A 294 22.96 -3.57 -14.64
CA ASP A 294 24.00 -3.30 -15.64
C ASP A 294 24.08 -4.38 -16.73
N GLN A 295 23.58 -5.59 -16.46
CA GLN A 295 23.47 -6.68 -17.41
C GLN A 295 22.56 -6.32 -18.58
N TYR A 296 21.52 -5.52 -18.33
CA TYR A 296 20.57 -5.04 -19.34
C TYR A 296 20.94 -3.65 -19.89
N CYS A 297 21.92 -2.98 -19.29
CA CYS A 297 22.40 -1.68 -19.75
C CYS A 297 23.22 -1.82 -21.03
N LYS A 298 22.77 -1.15 -22.10
CA LYS A 298 23.52 -1.04 -23.36
C LYS A 298 24.61 0.01 -23.24
N GLU A 299 25.73 -0.23 -23.90
CA GLU A 299 26.77 0.77 -24.08
C GLU A 299 26.28 1.87 -25.03
N ARG A 300 26.48 3.12 -24.64
CA ARG A 300 26.14 4.31 -25.43
C ARG A 300 27.31 5.29 -25.44
N LYS A 301 27.07 6.53 -25.86
CA LYS A 301 28.07 7.60 -26.03
C LYS A 301 29.03 7.77 -24.84
N TRP A 302 28.54 7.57 -23.62
CA TRP A 302 29.28 7.79 -22.37
C TRP A 302 29.64 6.49 -21.63
N GLY A 303 29.62 5.36 -22.34
CA GLY A 303 29.96 4.03 -21.84
C GLY A 303 28.74 3.17 -21.46
N ARG A 304 29.01 2.08 -20.74
CA ARG A 304 27.96 1.17 -20.24
C ARG A 304 27.43 1.65 -18.89
N GLY A 305 26.10 1.66 -18.74
CA GLY A 305 25.41 1.94 -17.48
C GLY A 305 23.97 2.39 -17.69
N ALA A 306 23.27 2.72 -16.61
CA ALA A 306 21.92 3.28 -16.65
C ALA A 306 22.00 4.80 -16.79
N TYR A 307 21.31 5.34 -17.81
CA TYR A 307 21.35 6.75 -18.21
C TYR A 307 20.16 7.51 -17.64
N PHE A 308 20.40 8.69 -17.10
CA PHE A 308 19.40 9.56 -16.49
C PHE A 308 19.59 11.00 -16.94
N SER A 309 18.54 11.80 -16.93
CA SER A 309 18.60 13.23 -17.30
C SER A 309 17.64 14.06 -16.46
N ASP A 310 18.00 15.28 -16.13
CA ASP A 310 17.12 16.28 -15.51
C ASP A 310 16.09 16.82 -16.53
N ASN A 311 16.48 16.89 -17.81
CA ASN A 311 15.60 17.25 -18.92
C ASN A 311 14.83 16.00 -19.43
N PRO A 312 13.49 15.94 -19.30
CA PRO A 312 12.71 14.79 -19.74
C PRO A 312 12.71 14.61 -21.27
N ASN A 313 13.02 15.64 -22.06
CA ASN A 313 13.13 15.50 -23.52
C ASN A 313 14.31 14.62 -23.94
N VAL A 314 15.40 14.60 -23.16
CA VAL A 314 16.52 13.67 -23.39
C VAL A 314 16.04 12.23 -23.18
N SER A 315 15.33 11.99 -22.08
CA SER A 315 14.75 10.67 -21.78
C SER A 315 13.67 10.27 -22.78
N HIS A 316 12.86 11.22 -23.25
CA HIS A 316 11.81 10.99 -24.24
C HIS A 316 12.36 10.32 -25.52
N ARG A 317 13.54 10.74 -26.00
CA ARG A 317 14.19 10.16 -27.20
C ARG A 317 14.51 8.67 -27.05
N TYR A 318 14.52 8.17 -25.82
CA TYR A 318 14.76 6.77 -25.50
C TYR A 318 13.49 5.96 -25.19
N THR A 319 12.32 6.60 -25.20
CA THR A 319 11.03 5.90 -25.10
C THR A 319 10.54 5.45 -26.47
N GLU A 320 9.68 4.44 -26.48
CA GLU A 320 9.02 3.94 -27.68
C GLU A 320 7.50 4.07 -27.50
N ALA A 321 6.84 4.58 -28.54
CA ALA A 321 5.38 4.67 -28.54
C ALA A 321 4.79 3.28 -28.85
N ASN A 322 3.84 2.85 -28.03
CA ASN A 322 3.05 1.66 -28.28
C ASN A 322 2.39 1.74 -29.67
N SER A 323 2.43 0.65 -30.42
CA SER A 323 1.91 0.61 -31.79
C SER A 323 0.41 0.84 -31.89
N THR A 324 -0.33 0.49 -30.84
CA THR A 324 -1.80 0.47 -30.85
C THR A 324 -2.39 1.80 -30.38
N ASP A 325 -1.93 2.31 -29.23
CA ASP A 325 -2.54 3.47 -28.56
C ASP A 325 -1.58 4.66 -28.41
N ARG A 326 -0.40 4.56 -29.03
CA ARG A 326 0.66 5.59 -29.05
C ARG A 326 1.18 5.99 -27.67
N THR A 327 0.85 5.24 -26.63
CA THR A 327 1.32 5.52 -25.27
C THR A 327 2.82 5.29 -25.14
N ARG A 328 3.47 6.11 -24.31
CA ARG A 328 4.89 6.03 -23.97
C ARG A 328 5.03 5.91 -22.46
N ILE A 329 6.09 5.23 -22.03
CA ILE A 329 6.42 5.06 -20.63
C ILE A 329 7.81 5.63 -20.32
N MET A 330 7.90 6.39 -19.24
CA MET A 330 9.14 6.96 -18.71
C MET A 330 9.17 6.82 -17.19
N TYR A 331 10.36 6.69 -16.62
CA TYR A 331 10.55 6.66 -15.17
C TYR A 331 11.09 7.99 -14.65
N TYR A 332 10.66 8.40 -13.47
CA TYR A 332 11.27 9.45 -12.66
C TYR A 332 11.86 8.80 -11.41
N ASN A 333 13.13 9.05 -11.12
CA ASN A 333 13.95 8.20 -10.28
C ASN A 333 14.73 9.01 -9.27
N LYS A 334 14.98 8.46 -8.08
CA LYS A 334 15.97 9.01 -7.14
C LYS A 334 17.33 8.38 -7.44
N VAL A 335 18.33 9.19 -7.75
CA VAL A 335 19.65 8.73 -8.23
C VAL A 335 20.73 9.35 -7.37
N VAL A 336 21.58 8.51 -6.77
CA VAL A 336 22.72 8.96 -5.95
C VAL A 336 23.94 9.12 -6.86
N LEU A 337 24.28 10.35 -7.24
CA LEU A 337 25.39 10.58 -8.15
C LEU A 337 26.75 10.53 -7.46
N GLY A 338 26.82 10.84 -6.17
CA GLY A 338 28.07 10.97 -5.43
C GLY A 338 29.04 11.94 -6.12
N LYS A 339 30.33 11.59 -6.06
CA LYS A 339 31.38 12.25 -6.85
C LYS A 339 31.26 11.87 -8.34
N GLU A 340 30.94 12.85 -9.18
CA GLU A 340 30.76 12.72 -10.63
C GLU A 340 32.10 12.82 -11.39
N PHE A 341 32.33 11.95 -12.37
CA PHE A 341 33.39 12.09 -13.36
C PHE A 341 32.82 12.78 -14.61
N ILE A 342 33.30 13.98 -14.92
CA ILE A 342 32.83 14.76 -16.07
C ILE A 342 33.58 14.28 -17.32
N ILE A 343 32.83 13.83 -18.33
CA ILE A 343 33.37 13.50 -19.65
C ILE A 343 32.98 14.63 -20.62
N ASP A 344 33.99 15.25 -21.21
CA ASP A 344 33.83 16.14 -22.37
C ASP A 344 33.96 15.29 -23.65
N GLU A 345 33.17 15.59 -24.69
CA GLU A 345 33.23 14.91 -26.00
C GLU A 345 34.63 14.90 -26.64
N LYS A 346 35.49 15.83 -26.21
CA LYS A 346 36.87 15.94 -26.67
C LYS A 346 37.79 14.85 -26.10
N ASP A 347 37.42 14.20 -24.99
CA ASP A 347 38.22 13.18 -24.30
C ASP A 347 37.67 11.76 -24.53
N LYS A 348 37.66 11.33 -25.81
CA LYS A 348 37.03 10.08 -26.28
C LYS A 348 37.61 8.78 -25.68
N ASP A 349 38.77 8.84 -25.03
CA ASP A 349 39.48 7.65 -24.51
C ASP A 349 39.09 7.28 -23.06
N SER A 350 38.32 8.12 -22.35
CA SER A 350 37.89 7.86 -20.96
C SER A 350 36.41 7.54 -20.85
N ILE A 351 36.01 6.34 -21.28
CA ILE A 351 34.60 5.90 -21.36
C ILE A 351 34.03 5.41 -20.00
N SER A 352 34.81 5.50 -18.92
CA SER A 352 34.40 5.08 -17.58
C SER A 352 34.83 6.06 -16.51
N ALA A 353 33.99 6.25 -15.49
CA ALA A 353 34.35 6.95 -14.27
C ALA A 353 35.64 6.32 -13.69
N GLY A 354 36.73 7.08 -13.61
CA GLY A 354 38.00 6.61 -13.04
C GLY A 354 37.86 6.16 -11.58
N GLN A 355 38.93 5.59 -11.01
CA GLN A 355 38.93 5.17 -9.61
C GLN A 355 38.58 6.35 -8.68
N GLY A 356 37.62 6.14 -7.77
CA GLY A 356 37.19 7.16 -6.80
C GLY A 356 35.99 8.02 -7.23
N TYR A 357 35.40 7.75 -8.39
CA TYR A 357 34.13 8.36 -8.83
C TYR A 357 32.97 7.37 -8.73
N HIS A 358 31.76 7.88 -8.56
CA HIS A 358 30.54 7.08 -8.34
C HIS A 358 29.60 7.11 -9.54
N SER A 359 29.65 8.15 -10.35
CA SER A 359 28.84 8.31 -11.56
C SER A 359 29.61 9.05 -12.64
N THR A 360 29.09 9.04 -13.86
CA THR A 360 29.60 9.80 -14.98
C THR A 360 28.61 10.92 -15.33
N HIS A 361 29.13 12.07 -15.68
CA HIS A 361 28.40 13.22 -16.19
C HIS A 361 28.82 13.43 -17.66
N GLY A 362 27.97 13.01 -18.59
CA GLY A 362 28.15 13.21 -20.00
C GLY A 362 27.52 14.52 -20.45
N LYS A 363 28.30 15.40 -21.08
CA LYS A 363 27.82 16.69 -21.59
C LYS A 363 28.00 16.78 -23.10
N CYS A 364 26.91 17.02 -23.82
CA CYS A 364 26.98 17.23 -25.27
C CYS A 364 27.45 18.65 -25.59
N SER A 365 28.47 18.83 -26.44
CA SER A 365 28.98 20.17 -26.79
C SER A 365 27.91 21.01 -27.50
N ASP A 366 27.14 20.38 -28.36
CA ASP A 366 26.14 21.03 -29.23
C ASP A 366 24.79 21.23 -28.51
N LYS A 367 24.60 20.54 -27.38
CA LYS A 367 23.41 20.62 -26.53
C LYS A 367 23.83 20.67 -25.06
N PRO A 368 24.37 21.81 -24.59
CA PRO A 368 25.00 21.92 -23.27
C PRO A 368 24.03 21.71 -22.10
N ASN A 369 22.71 21.76 -22.36
CA ASN A 369 21.65 21.53 -21.38
C ASN A 369 21.08 20.10 -21.42
N ASP A 370 21.49 19.27 -22.39
CA ASP A 370 21.10 17.85 -22.46
C ASP A 370 22.15 17.02 -21.70
N ILE A 371 22.12 17.12 -20.38
CA ILE A 371 23.06 16.40 -19.51
C ILE A 371 22.58 14.95 -19.32
N GLU A 372 23.50 13.99 -19.48
CA GLU A 372 23.24 12.58 -19.19
C GLU A 372 24.10 12.13 -18.02
N TYR A 373 23.45 11.66 -16.95
CA TYR A 373 24.09 11.07 -15.79
C TYR A 373 24.07 9.56 -15.91
N ILE A 374 25.21 8.89 -15.69
CA ILE A 374 25.35 7.45 -15.84
C ILE A 374 25.79 6.83 -14.51
N VAL A 375 24.98 5.90 -14.01
CA VAL A 375 25.32 5.07 -12.84
C VAL A 375 25.47 3.62 -13.28
N ARG A 376 26.39 2.89 -12.62
CA ARG A 376 26.76 1.52 -12.99
C ARG A 376 26.53 0.51 -11.87
N ARG A 377 26.45 0.99 -10.63
CA ARG A 377 26.22 0.12 -9.48
C ARG A 377 24.74 -0.13 -9.34
N HIS A 378 24.38 -1.39 -9.12
CA HIS A 378 23.05 -1.76 -8.71
C HIS A 378 22.62 -0.96 -7.46
N ALA A 379 21.33 -0.64 -7.37
CA ALA A 379 20.74 0.15 -6.29
C ALA A 379 21.29 1.58 -6.10
N GLN A 380 22.07 2.13 -7.04
CA GLN A 380 22.44 3.55 -7.02
C GLN A 380 21.30 4.47 -7.53
N ALA A 381 20.31 3.89 -8.21
CA ALA A 381 19.08 4.54 -8.63
C ALA A 381 17.86 3.73 -8.17
N LEU A 382 16.85 4.43 -7.64
CA LEU A 382 15.57 3.89 -7.22
C LEU A 382 14.48 4.40 -8.18
N PRO A 383 13.78 3.51 -8.91
CA PRO A 383 12.61 3.91 -9.69
C PRO A 383 11.51 4.38 -8.74
N TYR A 384 11.14 5.65 -8.85
CA TYR A 384 10.23 6.29 -7.90
C TYR A 384 8.82 6.45 -8.48
N LEU A 385 8.72 6.96 -9.71
CA LEU A 385 7.45 7.09 -10.45
C LEU A 385 7.56 6.45 -11.82
N ARG A 386 6.48 5.80 -12.27
CA ARG A 386 6.25 5.41 -13.66
C ARG A 386 5.21 6.34 -14.27
N ILE A 387 5.57 6.98 -15.38
CA ILE A 387 4.76 7.97 -16.08
C ILE A 387 4.30 7.35 -17.39
N THR A 388 2.99 7.35 -17.62
CA THR A 388 2.37 6.95 -18.89
C THR A 388 1.82 8.19 -19.56
N TYR A 389 2.21 8.47 -20.80
CA TYR A 389 1.87 9.70 -21.51
C TYR A 389 1.73 9.51 -23.02
N ARG A 390 1.17 10.50 -23.71
CA ARG A 390 1.19 10.67 -25.15
C ARG A 390 1.78 12.02 -25.51
N GLU A 391 2.34 12.11 -26.71
CA GLU A 391 2.84 13.34 -27.33
C GLU A 391 2.13 13.57 -28.66
#